data_AF-A0A4R5PIH5-F1
#
_entry.id   AF-A0A4R5PIH5-F1
#
_cell.length_a   1.000
_cell.length_b   1.000
_cell.length_c   1.000
_cell.angle_alpha   90.00
_cell.angle_beta   90.00
_cell.angle_gamma   90.00
#
_symmetry.space_group_name_H-M   'P 1'
#
loop_
_entity.id
_entity.type
_entity.pdbx_description
1 polymer ?
#
loop_
_entity_poly.entity_id
_entity_poly.type
_entity_poly.pdbx_seq_one_letter_code
_entity_poly.pdbx_strand_id
1 'polypeptide(L)'
;MTLLQRFGWGIVAGFAIVCVKFLGPDAEYVQQIISDLNIGHVTFYVIFSLVTVFLGGISGLFSQDREPLRILVFCAAFPATVSAALPGSGKPPVSKTENGSAADLAGRTEFPLSLIVTSALAEDATDGVCNEGGFTAQFTQAAREYFSGPVVQDTYSVIVGSATELAEAQRLADEFARRSEGLSVTVGCRRPGNPYYPIVVGEVSDLETAAEIKGRVIGEGWAREDSYLSDYPFRKPIYQAE
;
A
#
# COMPACT_ATOMS: atom_id res chain seq x y z
N MET A 1 17.90 -22.64 -35.43
CA MET A 1 17.57 -22.38 -34.02
C MET A 1 16.45 -23.32 -33.62
N THR A 2 16.63 -24.12 -32.57
CA THR A 2 15.64 -25.12 -32.16
C THR A 2 14.48 -24.47 -31.40
N LEU A 3 13.33 -25.16 -31.30
CA LEU A 3 12.19 -24.69 -30.50
C LEU A 3 12.57 -24.45 -29.03
N LEU A 4 13.42 -25.33 -28.47
CA LEU A 4 13.93 -25.19 -27.10
C LEU A 4 14.77 -23.91 -26.94
N GLN A 5 15.62 -23.58 -27.92
CA GLN A 5 16.39 -22.33 -27.89
C GLN A 5 15.47 -21.11 -27.94
N ARG A 6 14.43 -21.14 -28.80
CA ARG A 6 13.45 -20.04 -28.89
C ARG A 6 12.67 -19.84 -27.60
N PHE A 7 12.23 -20.93 -26.98
CA PHE A 7 11.61 -20.90 -25.66
C PHE A 7 12.53 -20.31 -24.59
N GLY A 8 13.81 -20.73 -24.59
CA GLY A 8 14.83 -20.20 -23.68
C GLY A 8 15.02 -18.68 -23.82
N TRP A 9 15.11 -18.17 -25.04
CA TRP A 9 15.17 -16.72 -25.28
C TRP A 9 13.90 -15.99 -24.85
N GLY A 10 12.73 -16.63 -25.01
CA GLY A 10 11.47 -16.11 -24.49
C GLY A 10 11.46 -16.00 -22.96
N ILE A 11 11.97 -17.02 -22.25
CA ILE A 11 12.12 -16.98 -20.78
C ILE A 11 13.05 -15.83 -20.36
N VAL A 12 14.20 -15.67 -21.04
CA VAL A 12 15.14 -14.58 -20.77
C VAL A 12 14.49 -13.20 -20.97
N ALA A 13 13.70 -13.04 -22.05
CA ALA A 13 12.95 -11.82 -22.29
C ALA A 13 11.91 -11.54 -21.19
N GLY A 14 11.14 -12.56 -20.79
CA GLY A 14 10.18 -12.45 -19.71
C GLY A 14 10.83 -12.09 -18.37
N PHE A 15 12.00 -12.67 -18.06
CA PHE A 15 12.77 -12.33 -16.87
C PHE A 15 13.27 -10.88 -16.91
N ALA A 16 13.77 -10.43 -18.06
CA ALA A 16 14.20 -9.04 -18.24
C ALA A 16 13.05 -8.05 -18.02
N ILE A 17 11.83 -8.36 -18.47
CA ILE A 17 10.65 -7.54 -18.19
C ILE A 17 10.38 -7.47 -16.69
N VAL A 18 10.43 -8.60 -15.97
CA VAL A 18 10.22 -8.61 -14.51
C VAL A 18 11.26 -7.72 -13.81
N CYS A 19 12.53 -7.78 -14.21
CA CYS A 19 13.56 -6.88 -13.67
C CYS A 19 13.27 -5.40 -13.97
N VAL A 20 12.82 -5.07 -15.19
CA VAL A 20 12.46 -3.69 -15.56
C VAL A 20 11.22 -3.23 -14.79
N LYS A 21 10.22 -4.09 -14.59
CA LYS A 21 9.03 -3.78 -13.79
C LYS A 21 9.40 -3.52 -12.33
N PHE A 22 10.22 -4.39 -11.75
CA PHE A 22 10.73 -4.24 -10.39
C PHE A 22 11.47 -2.91 -10.16
N LEU A 23 12.26 -2.45 -11.14
CA LEU A 23 13.00 -1.19 -11.04
C LEU A 23 12.20 0.06 -11.40
N GLY A 24 11.04 -0.09 -12.04
CA GLY A 24 10.26 1.02 -12.56
C GLY A 24 8.86 1.04 -11.98
N PRO A 25 7.84 0.61 -12.76
CA PRO A 25 6.43 0.75 -12.40
C PRO A 25 6.03 0.04 -11.11
N ASP A 26 6.70 -1.06 -10.74
CA ASP A 26 6.33 -1.87 -9.58
C ASP A 26 7.18 -1.50 -8.34
N ALA A 27 8.08 -0.50 -8.42
CA ALA A 27 8.99 -0.16 -7.32
C ALA A 27 8.26 0.23 -6.03
N GLU A 28 7.17 1.01 -6.14
CA GLU A 28 6.34 1.40 -4.99
C GLU A 28 5.56 0.21 -4.42
N TYR A 29 5.01 -0.65 -5.27
CA TYR A 29 4.30 -1.86 -4.83
C TYR A 29 5.26 -2.85 -4.15
N VAL A 30 6.48 -2.98 -4.66
CA VAL A 30 7.55 -3.77 -4.03
C VAL A 30 7.92 -3.16 -2.67
N GLN A 31 8.03 -1.84 -2.57
CA GLN A 31 8.29 -1.16 -1.30
C GLN A 31 7.15 -1.39 -0.29
N GLN A 32 5.89 -1.39 -0.75
CA GLN A 32 4.73 -1.75 0.07
C GLN A 32 4.81 -3.21 0.52
N ILE A 33 5.09 -4.16 -0.38
CA ILE A 33 5.29 -5.58 -0.04
C ILE A 33 6.38 -5.75 1.02
N ILE A 34 7.52 -5.07 0.86
CA ILE A 34 8.64 -5.13 1.82
C ILE A 34 8.24 -4.52 3.17
N SER A 35 7.43 -3.46 3.15
CA SER A 35 6.99 -2.76 4.37
C SER A 35 5.93 -3.54 5.14
N ASP A 36 5.02 -4.22 4.44
CA ASP A 36 3.91 -4.94 5.05
C ASP A 36 4.22 -6.42 5.33
N LEU A 37 5.21 -7.02 4.64
CA LEU A 37 5.61 -8.43 4.77
C LEU A 37 4.45 -9.43 4.69
N ASN A 38 3.32 -9.02 4.11
CA ASN A 38 2.14 -9.83 4.00
C ASN A 38 2.39 -10.98 3.01
N ILE A 39 2.31 -12.22 3.51
CA ILE A 39 2.63 -13.44 2.75
C ILE A 39 1.75 -13.56 1.51
N GLY A 40 0.50 -13.10 1.57
CA GLY A 40 -0.41 -13.04 0.42
C GLY A 40 0.10 -12.13 -0.69
N HIS A 41 0.53 -10.91 -0.35
CA HIS A 41 1.09 -9.95 -1.31
C HIS A 41 2.40 -10.44 -1.94
N VAL A 42 3.31 -11.00 -1.13
CA VAL A 42 4.56 -11.60 -1.61
C VAL A 42 4.28 -12.74 -2.57
N THR A 43 3.40 -13.66 -2.18
CA THR A 43 3.08 -14.84 -2.99
C THR A 43 2.41 -14.48 -4.30
N PHE A 44 1.49 -13.50 -4.29
CA PHE A 44 0.88 -12.97 -5.49
C PHE A 44 1.93 -12.40 -6.45
N TYR A 45 2.84 -11.54 -5.96
CA TYR A 45 3.87 -10.93 -6.80
C TYR A 45 4.81 -11.96 -7.42
N VAL A 46 5.22 -12.98 -6.66
CA VAL A 46 6.07 -14.08 -7.16
C VAL A 46 5.33 -14.89 -8.24
N ILE A 47 4.09 -15.29 -7.99
CA ILE A 47 3.29 -16.06 -8.96
C ILE A 47 3.10 -15.25 -10.25
N PHE A 48 2.74 -13.97 -10.13
CA PHE A 48 2.52 -13.12 -11.29
C PHE A 48 3.81 -12.89 -12.10
N SER A 49 4.96 -12.75 -11.42
CA SER A 49 6.28 -12.69 -12.06
C SER A 49 6.60 -13.98 -12.82
N LEU A 50 6.33 -15.15 -12.22
CA LEU A 50 6.54 -16.45 -12.88
C LEU A 50 5.64 -16.62 -14.12
N VAL A 51 4.37 -16.21 -14.02
CA VAL A 51 3.44 -16.21 -15.17
C VAL A 51 3.96 -15.30 -16.29
N THR A 52 4.51 -14.13 -15.96
CA THR A 52 5.11 -13.19 -16.93
C THR A 52 6.31 -13.82 -17.64
N VAL A 53 7.21 -14.48 -16.90
CA VAL A 53 8.36 -15.21 -17.47
C VAL A 53 7.88 -16.34 -18.40
N PHE A 54 6.88 -17.09 -17.98
CA PHE A 54 6.32 -18.19 -18.75
C PHE A 54 5.63 -17.71 -20.03
N LEU A 55 4.89 -16.60 -19.98
CA LEU A 55 4.31 -15.94 -21.16
C LEU A 55 5.41 -15.50 -22.15
N GLY A 56 6.53 -14.97 -21.65
CA GLY A 56 7.73 -14.73 -22.46
C GLY A 56 8.20 -16.00 -23.18
N GLY A 57 8.35 -17.11 -22.45
CA GLY A 57 8.70 -18.42 -23.01
C GLY A 57 7.75 -18.88 -24.11
N ILE A 58 6.44 -18.84 -23.86
CA ILE A 58 5.40 -19.19 -24.84
C ILE A 58 5.50 -18.31 -26.08
N SER A 59 5.65 -16.98 -25.93
CA SER A 59 5.78 -16.08 -27.07
C SER A 59 7.02 -16.40 -27.93
N GLY A 60 8.10 -16.88 -27.32
CA GLY A 60 9.29 -17.37 -28.02
C GLY A 60 9.01 -18.55 -28.94
N LEU A 61 8.14 -19.48 -28.54
CA LEU A 61 7.75 -20.62 -29.37
C LEU A 61 7.06 -20.19 -30.68
N PHE A 62 6.33 -19.07 -30.64
CA PHE A 62 5.62 -18.52 -31.79
C PHE A 62 6.48 -17.59 -32.65
N SER A 63 7.70 -17.25 -32.22
CA SER A 63 8.58 -16.40 -33.01
C SER A 63 9.08 -17.12 -34.26
N GLN A 64 8.86 -16.50 -35.42
CA GLN A 64 9.35 -16.99 -36.71
C GLN A 64 10.81 -16.58 -36.97
N ASP A 65 11.33 -15.64 -36.20
CA ASP A 65 12.68 -15.10 -36.36
C ASP A 65 13.77 -16.13 -36.03
N ARG A 66 14.95 -15.87 -36.59
CA ARG A 66 16.18 -16.64 -36.32
C ARG A 66 17.22 -15.84 -35.56
N GLU A 67 17.07 -14.52 -35.51
CA GLU A 67 17.96 -13.61 -34.79
C GLU A 67 17.52 -13.50 -33.32
N PRO A 68 18.40 -13.85 -32.34
CA PRO A 68 18.06 -13.83 -30.91
C PRO A 68 17.54 -12.50 -30.40
N LEU A 69 18.11 -11.39 -30.89
CA LEU A 69 17.70 -10.04 -30.51
C LEU A 69 16.26 -9.72 -30.92
N ARG A 70 15.84 -10.13 -32.14
CA ARG A 70 14.46 -9.92 -32.61
C ARG A 70 13.46 -10.76 -31.82
N ILE A 71 13.85 -12.01 -31.53
CA ILE A 71 13.04 -12.90 -30.67
C ILE A 71 12.87 -12.24 -29.29
N LEU A 72 13.93 -11.70 -28.70
CA LEU A 72 13.88 -11.04 -27.39
C LEU A 72 12.93 -9.83 -27.40
N VAL A 73 13.05 -8.94 -28.39
CA VAL A 73 12.16 -7.76 -28.50
C VAL A 73 10.70 -8.18 -28.69
N PHE A 74 10.43 -9.16 -29.54
CA PHE A 74 9.08 -9.71 -29.74
C PHE A 74 8.51 -10.31 -28.44
N CYS A 75 9.31 -11.12 -27.75
CA CYS A 75 8.91 -11.76 -26.49
C CYS A 75 8.78 -10.76 -25.35
N ALA A 76 9.46 -9.62 -25.41
CA ALA A 76 9.31 -8.53 -24.45
C ALA A 76 8.05 -7.69 -24.72
N ALA A 77 7.71 -7.48 -25.99
CA ALA A 77 6.53 -6.70 -26.38
C ALA A 77 5.24 -7.38 -25.94
N PHE A 78 5.15 -8.71 -26.02
CA PHE A 78 3.89 -9.41 -25.72
C PHE A 78 3.44 -9.25 -24.25
N PRO A 79 4.23 -9.60 -23.22
CA PRO A 79 3.84 -9.36 -21.83
C PRO A 79 3.67 -7.88 -21.49
N ALA A 80 4.46 -6.99 -22.10
CA ALA A 80 4.32 -5.55 -21.91
C ALA A 80 2.97 -5.03 -22.44
N THR A 81 2.53 -5.48 -23.62
CA THR A 81 1.22 -5.11 -24.20
C THR A 81 0.06 -5.68 -23.39
N VAL A 82 0.15 -6.94 -22.93
CA VAL A 82 -0.85 -7.53 -22.04
C VAL A 82 -0.92 -6.74 -20.73
N SER A 83 0.23 -6.38 -20.15
CA SER A 83 0.29 -5.57 -18.94
C SER A 83 -0.33 -4.20 -19.14
N ALA A 84 -0.10 -3.55 -20.29
CA ALA A 84 -0.67 -2.23 -20.61
C ALA A 84 -2.17 -2.27 -20.95
N ALA A 85 -2.67 -3.41 -21.43
CA ALA A 85 -4.09 -3.60 -21.76
C ALA A 85 -4.96 -3.89 -20.53
N LEU A 86 -4.36 -4.33 -19.41
CA LEU A 86 -5.07 -4.53 -18.17
C LEU A 86 -5.34 -3.16 -17.51
N PRO A 87 -6.61 -2.84 -17.20
CA PRO A 87 -6.95 -1.64 -16.42
C PRO A 87 -6.17 -1.67 -15.10
N GLY A 88 -5.79 -0.50 -14.59
CA GLY A 88 -5.07 -0.38 -13.31
C GLY A 88 -3.54 -0.47 -13.37
N SER A 89 -2.95 -0.92 -14.48
CA SER A 89 -1.47 -0.92 -14.67
C SER A 89 -0.85 0.48 -14.84
N GLY A 90 -1.70 1.51 -14.87
CA GLY A 90 -1.33 2.88 -15.15
C GLY A 90 -1.17 3.71 -13.89
N LYS A 91 0.03 3.62 -13.31
CA LYS A 91 0.62 4.54 -12.32
C LYS A 91 0.04 4.39 -10.90
N PRO A 92 0.87 4.25 -9.86
CA PRO A 92 0.52 4.84 -8.57
C PRO A 92 0.25 6.35 -8.80
N PRO A 93 -0.59 7.03 -8.01
CA PRO A 93 -0.66 8.47 -8.09
C PRO A 93 0.78 8.95 -7.87
N VAL A 94 1.43 9.43 -8.93
CA VAL A 94 2.50 10.40 -8.79
C VAL A 94 1.81 11.48 -8.00
N SER A 95 2.10 11.55 -6.69
CA SER A 95 1.76 12.68 -5.89
C SER A 95 2.21 13.86 -6.73
N LYS A 96 1.25 14.57 -7.30
CA LYS A 96 1.53 15.86 -7.89
C LYS A 96 1.82 16.71 -6.66
N THR A 97 3.05 16.60 -6.16
CA THR A 97 3.78 17.78 -5.75
C THR A 97 3.75 18.63 -7.00
N GLU A 98 2.69 19.45 -7.12
CA GLU A 98 2.66 20.53 -8.07
C GLU A 98 4.02 21.20 -7.98
N ASN A 99 4.58 21.53 -9.13
CA ASN A 99 5.77 22.38 -9.22
C ASN A 99 5.40 23.75 -8.64
N GLY A 100 5.29 23.84 -7.31
CA GLY A 100 5.52 25.03 -6.55
C GLY A 100 6.96 25.38 -6.81
N SER A 101 7.15 26.34 -7.71
CA SER A 101 8.41 27.05 -7.89
C SER A 101 9.06 27.23 -6.52
N ALA A 102 10.34 26.90 -6.39
CA ALA A 102 11.12 27.10 -5.16
C ALA A 102 11.12 28.57 -4.67
N ALA A 103 10.50 29.49 -5.41
CA ALA A 103 10.21 30.86 -5.01
C ALA A 103 8.95 31.03 -4.11
N ASP A 104 7.96 30.11 -4.14
CA ASP A 104 6.74 30.23 -3.31
C ASP A 104 6.89 29.63 -1.90
N LEU A 105 7.92 28.79 -1.68
CA LEU A 105 8.23 28.21 -0.36
C LEU A 105 9.00 29.17 0.56
N ALA A 106 9.49 30.31 0.05
CA ALA A 106 10.16 31.32 0.87
C ALA A 106 9.19 32.21 1.68
N GLY A 107 7.88 32.11 1.44
CA GLY A 107 6.84 32.91 2.10
C GLY A 107 6.01 32.19 3.17
N ARG A 108 6.17 30.87 3.32
CA ARG A 108 5.46 30.05 4.32
C ARG A 108 6.44 29.45 5.32
N THR A 109 7.09 30.31 6.10
CA THR A 109 7.71 29.94 7.37
C THR A 109 6.60 29.61 8.36
N GLU A 110 6.19 28.34 8.40
CA GLU A 110 5.65 27.60 9.57
C GLU A 110 4.93 26.34 9.09
N PHE A 111 5.68 25.35 8.60
CA PHE A 111 5.21 23.96 8.69
C PHE A 111 5.69 23.41 10.04
N PRO A 112 4.80 23.07 10.99
CA PRO A 112 5.22 22.51 12.25
C PRO A 112 5.91 21.16 12.00
N LEU A 113 7.12 21.01 12.56
CA LEU A 113 7.97 19.81 12.57
C LEU A 113 7.31 18.57 13.25
N SER A 114 5.98 18.51 13.38
CA SER A 114 5.23 17.48 14.11
C SER A 114 4.39 16.54 13.22
N LEU A 115 4.55 16.61 11.90
CA LEU A 115 3.89 15.67 10.98
C LEU A 115 4.71 14.38 10.82
N ILE A 116 4.75 13.57 11.88
CA ILE A 116 5.35 12.23 11.83
C ILE A 116 4.34 11.28 11.19
N VAL A 117 4.64 10.82 9.97
CA VAL A 117 3.98 9.68 9.33
C VAL A 117 4.87 8.46 9.57
N THR A 118 4.35 7.42 10.20
CA THR A 118 5.15 6.25 10.61
C THR A 118 4.72 4.97 9.90
N SER A 119 5.69 4.34 9.24
CA SER A 119 5.57 3.03 8.59
C SER A 119 6.51 2.03 9.27
N ALA A 120 6.15 1.51 10.46
CA ALA A 120 6.98 0.53 11.18
C ALA A 120 6.53 -0.93 10.94
N LEU A 121 7.53 -1.81 10.75
CA LEU A 121 7.50 -3.20 10.26
C LEU A 121 6.94 -4.27 11.23
N ALA A 122 6.64 -5.46 10.68
CA ALA A 122 5.99 -6.58 11.35
C ALA A 122 6.65 -7.96 11.29
N GLU A 123 6.48 -8.68 12.41
CA GLU A 123 6.59 -10.13 12.63
C GLU A 123 5.18 -10.68 13.01
N ASP A 124 4.93 -11.96 12.74
CA ASP A 124 3.61 -12.61 12.66
C ASP A 124 2.72 -12.48 13.92
N ALA A 125 1.44 -12.11 13.74
CA ALA A 125 0.45 -12.03 14.80
C ALA A 125 -0.48 -13.26 14.81
N THR A 126 -0.36 -14.08 15.85
CA THR A 126 -1.33 -15.11 16.24
C THR A 126 -2.43 -14.50 17.13
N ASP A 127 -3.68 -14.90 16.85
CA ASP A 127 -4.93 -14.73 17.62
C ASP A 127 -5.79 -13.44 17.49
N GLY A 128 -7.02 -13.67 16.99
CA GLY A 128 -8.22 -13.42 17.80
C GLY A 128 -9.26 -12.43 17.29
N VAL A 129 -8.89 -11.16 17.05
CA VAL A 129 -9.87 -10.09 16.81
C VAL A 129 -9.57 -9.27 15.56
N CYS A 130 -8.31 -9.31 15.11
CA CYS A 130 -7.79 -8.58 13.96
C CYS A 130 -7.24 -9.57 12.95
N ASN A 131 -8.12 -10.35 12.32
CA ASN A 131 -7.71 -11.22 11.23
C ASN A 131 -7.78 -10.40 9.95
N GLU A 132 -6.64 -10.09 9.33
CA GLU A 132 -6.56 -9.45 7.99
C GLU A 132 -7.09 -10.36 6.86
N GLY A 133 -7.93 -11.32 7.23
CA GLY A 133 -8.27 -12.49 6.44
C GLY A 133 -7.11 -13.48 6.37
N GLY A 134 -7.45 -14.77 6.19
CA GLY A 134 -6.45 -15.78 5.89
C GLY A 134 -5.78 -15.52 4.53
N PHE A 135 -4.76 -16.32 4.21
CA PHE A 135 -3.98 -16.23 2.96
C PHE A 135 -4.81 -15.92 1.70
N THR A 136 -5.97 -16.56 1.53
CA THR A 136 -6.85 -16.35 0.36
C THR A 136 -7.40 -14.93 0.27
N ALA A 137 -7.75 -14.31 1.40
CA ALA A 137 -8.24 -12.94 1.43
C ALA A 137 -7.13 -11.96 1.09
N GLN A 138 -5.96 -12.13 1.71
CA GLN A 138 -4.76 -11.35 1.43
C GLN A 138 -4.32 -11.45 -0.05
N PHE A 139 -4.35 -12.66 -0.62
CA PHE A 139 -4.03 -12.89 -2.03
C PHE A 139 -5.06 -12.26 -2.98
N THR A 140 -6.35 -12.37 -2.67
CA THR A 140 -7.42 -11.79 -3.50
C THR A 140 -7.37 -10.27 -3.46
N GLN A 141 -7.02 -9.71 -2.31
CA GLN A 141 -6.80 -8.29 -2.13
C GLN A 141 -5.59 -7.78 -2.90
N ALA A 142 -4.45 -8.48 -2.82
CA ALA A 142 -3.26 -8.21 -3.64
C ALA A 142 -3.60 -8.16 -5.13
N ALA A 143 -4.34 -9.16 -5.61
CA ALA A 143 -4.77 -9.23 -7.00
C ALA A 143 -5.70 -8.06 -7.37
N ARG A 144 -6.63 -7.70 -6.47
CA ARG A 144 -7.50 -6.56 -6.67
C ARG A 144 -6.68 -5.27 -6.79
N GLU A 145 -5.83 -4.97 -5.82
CA GLU A 145 -4.99 -3.76 -5.81
C GLU A 145 -4.08 -3.68 -7.05
N TYR A 146 -3.46 -4.79 -7.44
CA TYR A 146 -2.60 -4.85 -8.63
C TYR A 146 -3.37 -4.60 -9.95
N PHE A 147 -4.62 -5.05 -10.08
CA PHE A 147 -5.42 -4.94 -11.32
C PHE A 147 -6.50 -3.87 -11.30
N SER A 148 -6.82 -3.23 -10.17
CA SER A 148 -7.80 -2.14 -10.11
C SER A 148 -7.17 -0.75 -10.19
N GLY A 149 -5.84 -0.67 -10.23
CA GLY A 149 -5.12 0.61 -10.11
C GLY A 149 -5.09 1.07 -8.66
N PRO A 150 -4.42 2.20 -8.36
CA PRO A 150 -4.23 2.63 -6.98
C PRO A 150 -5.57 2.80 -6.27
N VAL A 151 -5.87 1.86 -5.37
CA VAL A 151 -6.98 1.96 -4.40
C VAL A 151 -6.54 2.75 -3.16
N VAL A 152 -5.34 3.33 -3.18
CA VAL A 152 -4.93 4.30 -2.17
C VAL A 152 -5.36 5.67 -2.66
N GLN A 153 -6.61 6.04 -2.35
CA GLN A 153 -6.88 7.45 -2.13
C GLN A 153 -5.91 7.87 -1.01
N ASP A 154 -5.26 9.03 -1.13
CA ASP A 154 -4.36 9.62 -0.12
C ASP A 154 -5.14 9.91 1.17
N THR A 155 -5.53 8.85 1.86
CA THR A 155 -6.46 8.90 2.97
C THR A 155 -5.75 8.58 4.25
N TYR A 156 -5.96 9.43 5.23
CA TYR A 156 -5.29 9.43 6.51
C TYR A 156 -6.33 9.24 7.60
N SER A 157 -5.95 8.44 8.60
CA SER A 157 -6.65 8.30 9.86
C SER A 157 -5.89 9.06 10.94
N VAL A 158 -6.60 9.78 11.80
CA VAL A 158 -6.00 10.46 12.95
C VAL A 158 -5.95 9.51 14.13
N ILE A 159 -4.75 9.14 14.56
CA ILE A 159 -4.53 8.27 15.72
C ILE A 159 -4.22 9.13 16.94
N VAL A 160 -5.12 9.13 17.92
CA VAL A 160 -4.99 9.94 19.15
C VAL A 160 -4.46 9.16 20.35
N GLY A 161 -4.42 7.84 20.24
CA GLY A 161 -3.93 6.96 21.28
C GLY A 161 -3.86 5.52 20.80
N SER A 162 -3.27 4.67 21.62
CA SER A 162 -3.21 3.24 21.36
C SER A 162 -2.96 2.46 22.64
N ALA A 163 -3.51 1.25 22.75
CA ALA A 163 -3.29 0.38 23.91
C ALA A 163 -3.03 -1.06 23.47
N THR A 164 -2.24 -1.82 24.24
CA THR A 164 -1.98 -3.23 23.90
C THR A 164 -3.21 -4.09 24.10
N GLU A 165 -4.01 -3.85 25.15
CA GLU A 165 -5.22 -4.61 25.42
C GLU A 165 -6.46 -3.97 24.80
N LEU A 166 -7.34 -4.80 24.21
CA LEU A 166 -8.55 -4.30 23.55
C LEU A 166 -9.48 -3.58 24.52
N ALA A 167 -9.70 -4.17 25.70
CA ALA A 167 -10.58 -3.58 26.72
C ALA A 167 -10.08 -2.21 27.20
N GLU A 168 -8.76 -2.02 27.24
CA GLU A 168 -8.16 -0.73 27.58
C GLU A 168 -8.34 0.29 26.44
N ALA A 169 -8.11 -0.14 25.19
CA ALA A 169 -8.35 0.70 24.02
C ALA A 169 -9.80 1.18 23.93
N GLN A 170 -10.77 0.31 24.23
CA GLN A 170 -12.19 0.64 24.29
C GLN A 170 -12.48 1.70 25.36
N ARG A 171 -11.98 1.49 26.59
CA ARG A 171 -12.13 2.44 27.69
C ARG A 171 -11.57 3.82 27.36
N LEU A 172 -10.40 3.87 26.72
CA LEU A 172 -9.78 5.12 26.28
C LEU A 172 -10.57 5.78 25.14
N ALA A 173 -11.10 4.99 24.20
CA ALA A 173 -11.96 5.49 23.13
C ALA A 173 -13.23 6.15 23.69
N ASP A 174 -13.89 5.55 24.69
CA ASP A 174 -15.05 6.14 25.38
C ASP A 174 -14.71 7.39 26.19
N GLU A 175 -13.49 7.50 26.68
CA GLU A 175 -13.02 8.73 27.33
C GLU A 175 -12.86 9.86 26.32
N PHE A 176 -12.29 9.56 25.15
CA PHE A 176 -12.14 10.53 24.07
C PHE A 176 -13.49 10.90 23.44
N ALA A 177 -14.39 9.95 23.22
CA ALA A 177 -15.72 10.20 22.64
C ALA A 177 -16.53 11.21 23.46
N ARG A 178 -16.44 11.14 24.80
CA ARG A 178 -17.10 12.09 25.70
C ARG A 178 -16.58 13.53 25.57
N ARG A 179 -15.42 13.73 24.95
CA ARG A 179 -14.78 15.04 24.75
C ARG A 179 -14.77 15.49 23.30
N SER A 180 -15.09 14.62 22.36
CA SER A 180 -14.83 14.82 20.93
C SER A 180 -15.92 15.59 20.17
N GLU A 181 -16.83 16.28 20.88
CA GLU A 181 -17.99 17.06 20.38
C GLU A 181 -18.27 16.90 18.86
N GLY A 182 -18.89 15.78 18.47
CA GLY A 182 -19.35 15.53 17.10
C GLY A 182 -18.39 14.74 16.19
N LEU A 183 -17.20 14.37 16.66
CA LEU A 183 -16.31 13.43 15.99
C LEU A 183 -16.56 11.99 16.44
N SER A 184 -16.66 11.08 15.48
CA SER A 184 -16.65 9.64 15.75
C SER A 184 -15.30 9.22 16.34
N VAL A 185 -15.32 8.35 17.34
CA VAL A 185 -14.13 7.72 17.90
C VAL A 185 -14.29 6.22 17.79
N THR A 186 -13.30 5.56 17.19
CA THR A 186 -13.32 4.11 16.97
C THR A 186 -12.01 3.47 17.38
N VAL A 187 -12.04 2.20 17.75
CA VAL A 187 -10.82 1.39 17.91
C VAL A 187 -10.65 0.60 16.62
N GLY A 188 -9.49 0.75 15.99
CA GLY A 188 -9.11 0.01 14.80
C GLY A 188 -8.46 -1.32 15.13
N CYS A 189 -8.39 -2.19 14.12
CA CYS A 189 -7.52 -3.36 14.19
C CYS A 189 -6.06 -2.96 14.41
N ARG A 190 -5.33 -3.84 15.11
CA ARG A 190 -3.86 -3.78 15.16
C ARG A 190 -3.31 -3.88 13.74
N ARG A 191 -2.28 -3.09 13.44
CA ARG A 191 -1.44 -3.31 12.26
C ARG A 191 -0.60 -4.57 12.52
N PRO A 192 -0.28 -5.40 11.52
CA PRO A 192 0.69 -6.48 11.68
C PRO A 192 1.96 -5.91 12.29
N GLY A 193 2.58 -6.62 13.25
CA GLY A 193 3.81 -6.15 13.90
C GLY A 193 3.65 -5.08 14.96
N ASN A 194 2.50 -4.43 15.01
CA ASN A 194 2.20 -3.42 16.01
C ASN A 194 1.25 -4.05 17.05
N PRO A 195 1.70 -4.29 18.29
CA PRO A 195 0.87 -4.94 19.30
C PRO A 195 -0.24 -4.02 19.83
N TYR A 196 -0.30 -2.76 19.41
CA TYR A 196 -1.23 -1.78 19.92
C TYR A 196 -2.49 -1.66 19.05
N TYR A 197 -3.65 -1.65 19.70
CA TYR A 197 -4.92 -1.25 19.14
C TYR A 197 -4.96 0.28 19.00
N PRO A 198 -5.03 0.81 17.77
CA PRO A 198 -5.10 2.24 17.53
C PRO A 198 -6.49 2.79 17.86
N ILE A 199 -6.55 3.98 18.45
CA ILE A 199 -7.78 4.74 18.65
C ILE A 199 -7.83 5.84 17.60
N VAL A 200 -8.80 5.73 16.70
CA VAL A 200 -9.00 6.57 15.53
C VAL A 200 -10.08 7.60 15.80
N VAL A 201 -9.84 8.85 15.40
CA VAL A 201 -10.82 9.93 15.49
C VAL A 201 -11.21 10.43 14.11
N GLY A 202 -12.51 10.61 13.91
CA GLY A 202 -13.10 11.04 12.66
C GLY A 202 -13.14 9.94 11.60
N GLU A 203 -13.62 10.33 10.42
CA GLU A 203 -13.60 9.46 9.25
C GLU A 203 -12.25 9.56 8.53
N VAL A 204 -11.93 8.49 7.81
CA VAL A 204 -10.78 8.42 6.91
C VAL A 204 -10.94 9.51 5.84
N SER A 205 -9.96 10.43 5.75
CA SER A 205 -10.08 11.67 4.95
C SER A 205 -8.74 12.06 4.33
N ASP A 206 -8.71 13.08 3.46
CA ASP A 206 -7.47 13.58 2.88
C ASP A 206 -6.50 14.18 3.92
N LEU A 207 -5.26 14.44 3.50
CA LEU A 207 -4.20 14.92 4.39
C LEU A 207 -4.55 16.23 5.09
N GLU A 208 -5.18 17.17 4.39
CA GLU A 208 -5.53 18.49 4.91
C GLU A 208 -6.60 18.36 6.00
N THR A 209 -7.68 17.65 5.69
CA THR A 209 -8.77 17.36 6.63
C THR A 209 -8.28 16.61 7.86
N ALA A 210 -7.44 15.59 7.67
CA ALA A 210 -6.89 14.81 8.77
C ALA A 210 -5.93 15.65 9.65
N ALA A 211 -5.15 16.56 9.05
CA ALA A 211 -4.29 17.48 9.78
C ALA A 211 -5.10 18.51 10.59
N GLU A 212 -6.21 19.02 10.03
CA GLU A 212 -7.14 19.90 10.75
C GLU A 212 -7.79 19.20 11.94
N ILE A 213 -8.26 17.96 11.75
CA ILE A 213 -8.80 17.13 12.83
C ILE A 213 -7.74 16.95 13.92
N LYS A 214 -6.52 16.53 13.56
CA LYS A 214 -5.40 16.39 14.51
C LYS A 214 -5.13 17.70 15.26
N GLY A 215 -5.06 18.82 14.55
CA GLY A 215 -4.82 20.14 15.14
C GLY A 215 -5.92 20.53 16.13
N ARG A 216 -7.19 20.28 15.78
CA ARG A 216 -8.34 20.54 16.64
C ARG A 216 -8.29 19.70 17.92
N VAL A 217 -8.12 18.38 17.81
CA VAL A 217 -8.18 17.49 19.00
C VAL A 217 -7.02 17.71 19.97
N ILE A 218 -5.85 18.13 19.47
CA ILE A 218 -4.71 18.57 20.29
C ILE A 218 -5.02 19.94 20.91
N GLY A 219 -5.55 20.89 20.13
CA GLY A 219 -5.90 22.24 20.60
C GLY A 219 -6.98 22.26 21.67
N GLU A 220 -7.93 21.33 21.61
CA GLU A 220 -8.96 21.10 22.64
C GLU A 220 -8.40 20.41 23.89
N GLY A 221 -7.15 19.90 23.84
CA GLY A 221 -6.40 19.41 24.99
C GLY A 221 -6.79 18.01 25.48
N TRP A 222 -7.64 17.29 24.74
CA TRP A 222 -8.00 15.91 25.10
C TRP A 222 -7.19 14.85 24.35
N ALA A 223 -6.61 15.17 23.20
CA ALA A 223 -5.61 14.32 22.56
C ALA A 223 -4.20 14.77 22.95
N ARG A 224 -3.26 13.83 22.98
CA ARG A 224 -1.85 14.10 23.32
C ARG A 224 -1.09 14.61 22.08
N GLU A 225 0.02 15.32 22.30
CA GLU A 225 0.86 15.84 21.21
C GLU A 225 1.50 14.74 20.34
N ASP A 226 1.61 13.51 20.86
CA ASP A 226 2.09 12.33 20.13
C ASP A 226 1.04 11.72 19.19
N SER A 227 -0.14 12.35 19.07
CA SER A 227 -1.13 11.98 18.04
C SER A 227 -0.51 12.08 16.65
N TYR A 228 -0.78 11.11 15.79
CA TYR A 228 -0.14 11.02 14.47
C TYR A 228 -1.15 10.66 13.37
N LEU A 229 -0.76 10.95 12.13
CA LEU A 229 -1.54 10.57 10.96
C LEU A 229 -1.06 9.21 10.47
N SER A 230 -1.99 8.34 10.12
CA SER A 230 -1.66 7.07 9.50
C SER A 230 -2.38 6.88 8.18
N ASP A 231 -1.59 6.56 7.17
CA ASP A 231 -1.96 6.17 5.82
C ASP A 231 -2.32 4.68 5.69
N TYR A 232 -2.35 3.92 6.80
CA TYR A 232 -2.57 2.49 6.76
C TYR A 232 -4.02 2.17 6.33
N PRO A 233 -4.24 1.61 5.12
CA PRO A 233 -5.56 1.56 4.50
C PRO A 233 -6.45 0.45 5.05
N PHE A 234 -5.89 -0.50 5.81
CA PHE A 234 -6.60 -1.69 6.31
C PHE A 234 -7.10 -1.54 7.74
N ARG A 235 -7.27 -0.29 8.22
CA ARG A 235 -7.87 -0.01 9.53
C ARG A 235 -9.36 -0.34 9.51
N LYS A 236 -9.69 -1.58 9.85
CA LYS A 236 -11.08 -1.97 10.11
C LYS A 236 -11.46 -1.54 11.53
N PRO A 237 -12.55 -0.79 11.73
CA PRO A 237 -13.06 -0.52 13.07
C PRO A 237 -13.59 -1.81 13.69
N ILE A 238 -13.16 -2.09 14.91
CA ILE A 238 -13.61 -3.24 15.72
C ILE A 238 -14.47 -2.81 16.90
N TYR A 239 -14.46 -1.53 17.23
CA TYR A 239 -15.31 -0.93 18.25
C TYR A 239 -15.59 0.53 17.91
N GLN A 240 -16.81 0.97 18.19
CA GLN A 240 -17.22 2.38 18.10
C GLN A 240 -17.57 2.83 19.51
N ALA A 241 -16.91 3.90 19.95
CA ALA A 241 -17.13 4.47 21.27
C ALA A 241 -18.48 5.17 21.38
N GLU A 242 -19.05 5.16 22.59
CA GLU A 242 -20.35 5.73 22.93
C GLU A 242 -20.25 7.05 23.73
#